data_AF-A0A2V6FSC9-F1
#
_entry.id   AF-A0A2V6FSC9-F1
#
_cell.length_a   1.000
_cell.length_b   1.000
_cell.length_c   1.000
_cell.angle_alpha   90.00
_cell.angle_beta   90.00
_cell.angle_gamma   90.00
#
_symmetry.space_group_name_H-M   'P 1'
#
loop_
_entity.id
_entity.type
_entity.pdbx_description
1 polymer ?
#
loop_
_entity_poly.entity_id
_entity_poly.type
_entity_poly.pdbx_seq_one_letter_code
_entity_poly.pdbx_strand_id
1 'polypeptide(L)'
;MSTDLAQLASDRYEIADALHRYAFGLDHGDADSLASAFTEDCVFDFRPAGSKLGIDFAKLTGRQAIVDALIPFLGPLDTSHTVSNIQIEISDDSATMYGYVMSQHFMPRQGCRRGSENALLMNRYDSELVRDGQKWRFKRVTIDNAWAQGNPEILNALAIQRALAAKAKRPK
;
A
#
# COMPACT_ATOMS: atom_id res chain seq x y z
N MET A 1 20.11 -26.09 -15.69
CA MET A 1 18.73 -26.25 -16.19
C MET A 1 18.49 -25.12 -17.18
N SER A 2 17.82 -25.37 -18.30
CA SER A 2 17.45 -24.29 -19.23
C SER A 2 16.41 -23.41 -18.55
N THR A 3 16.67 -22.12 -18.45
CA THR A 3 15.68 -21.15 -17.98
C THR A 3 14.50 -21.15 -18.95
N ASP A 4 13.29 -21.42 -18.46
CA ASP A 4 12.07 -21.18 -19.21
C ASP A 4 11.79 -19.68 -19.23
N LEU A 5 12.08 -19.05 -20.38
CA LEU A 5 11.92 -17.60 -20.55
C LEU A 5 10.45 -17.17 -20.52
N ALA A 6 9.51 -18.03 -20.91
CA ALA A 6 8.09 -17.71 -20.86
C ALA A 6 7.59 -17.67 -19.41
N GLN A 7 7.99 -18.66 -18.61
CA GLN A 7 7.69 -18.68 -17.18
C GLN A 7 8.32 -17.48 -16.47
N LEU A 8 9.59 -17.17 -16.75
CA LEU A 8 10.29 -16.03 -16.15
C LEU A 8 9.60 -14.69 -16.48
N ALA A 9 9.13 -14.52 -17.72
CA ALA A 9 8.38 -13.33 -18.13
C ALA A 9 7.02 -13.25 -17.39
N SER A 10 6.30 -14.37 -17.29
CA SER A 10 5.05 -14.46 -16.53
C SER A 10 5.25 -14.11 -15.05
N ASP A 11 6.33 -14.59 -14.44
CA ASP A 11 6.64 -14.33 -13.03
C ASP A 11 6.94 -12.85 -12.79
N ARG A 12 7.75 -12.24 -13.66
CA ARG A 12 8.02 -10.80 -13.58
C ARG A 12 6.75 -9.96 -13.71
N TYR A 13 5.82 -10.37 -14.58
CA TYR A 13 4.52 -9.72 -14.70
C TYR A 13 3.69 -9.87 -13.42
N GLU A 14 3.54 -11.09 -12.90
CA GLU A 14 2.72 -11.36 -11.70
C GLU A 14 3.29 -10.70 -10.43
N ILE A 15 4.61 -10.59 -10.30
CA ILE A 15 5.27 -9.88 -9.20
C ILE A 15 4.96 -8.38 -9.26
N ALA A 16 5.08 -7.76 -10.44
CA ALA A 16 4.69 -6.37 -10.63
C ALA A 16 3.17 -6.16 -10.42
N ASP A 17 2.37 -7.11 -10.89
CA ASP A 17 0.92 -7.12 -10.72
C ASP A 17 0.50 -7.20 -9.24
N ALA A 18 1.26 -7.87 -8.37
CA ALA A 18 1.01 -7.82 -6.94
C ALA A 18 1.03 -6.39 -6.39
N LEU A 19 1.97 -5.55 -6.84
CA LEU A 19 2.04 -4.15 -6.46
C LEU A 19 0.92 -3.31 -7.11
N HIS A 20 0.52 -3.63 -8.34
CA HIS A 20 -0.60 -2.99 -9.00
C HIS A 20 -1.95 -3.32 -8.33
N ARG A 21 -2.18 -4.57 -7.92
CA ARG A 21 -3.37 -5.00 -7.17
C ARG A 21 -3.43 -4.34 -5.80
N TYR A 22 -2.28 -4.19 -5.14
CA TYR A 22 -2.16 -3.40 -3.92
C TYR A 22 -2.60 -1.94 -4.15
N ALA A 23 -2.03 -1.26 -5.14
CA ALA A 23 -2.36 0.13 -5.48
C ALA A 23 -3.85 0.28 -5.84
N PHE A 24 -4.36 -0.59 -6.73
CA PHE A 24 -5.76 -0.58 -7.15
C PHE A 24 -6.71 -0.76 -5.97
N GLY A 25 -6.42 -1.72 -5.07
CA GLY A 25 -7.22 -1.99 -3.88
C GLY A 25 -7.29 -0.78 -2.94
N LEU A 26 -6.20 -0.04 -2.78
CA LEU A 26 -6.20 1.20 -2.00
C LEU A 26 -6.98 2.32 -2.68
N ASP A 27 -6.72 2.55 -3.98
CA ASP A 27 -7.30 3.65 -4.74
C ASP A 27 -8.82 3.54 -4.91
N HIS A 28 -9.34 2.32 -4.94
CA HIS A 28 -10.78 2.05 -5.13
C HIS A 28 -11.47 1.57 -3.86
N GLY A 29 -10.75 1.43 -2.75
CA GLY A 29 -11.28 0.80 -1.53
C GLY A 29 -11.74 -0.65 -1.75
N ASP A 30 -11.12 -1.37 -2.69
CA ASP A 30 -11.47 -2.73 -3.09
C ASP A 30 -10.69 -3.74 -2.23
N ALA A 31 -11.38 -4.30 -1.23
CA ALA A 31 -10.80 -5.21 -0.25
C ALA A 31 -10.30 -6.51 -0.87
N ASP A 32 -10.98 -7.05 -1.89
CA ASP A 32 -10.62 -8.32 -2.53
C ASP A 32 -9.35 -8.17 -3.37
N SER A 33 -9.23 -7.08 -4.11
CA SER A 33 -8.04 -6.72 -4.89
C SER A 33 -6.85 -6.53 -3.96
N LEU A 34 -7.02 -5.77 -2.87
CA LEU A 34 -5.98 -5.57 -1.87
C LEU A 34 -5.57 -6.90 -1.21
N ALA A 35 -6.54 -7.69 -0.75
CA ALA A 35 -6.31 -8.99 -0.10
C ALA A 35 -5.53 -9.95 -1.00
N SER A 36 -5.82 -9.92 -2.31
CA SER A 36 -5.17 -10.80 -3.27
C SER A 36 -3.65 -10.58 -3.35
N ALA A 37 -3.14 -9.39 -3.00
CA ALA A 37 -1.73 -9.03 -3.09
C ALA A 37 -0.85 -9.69 -2.01
N PHE A 38 -1.44 -10.18 -0.91
CA PHE A 38 -0.71 -10.63 0.26
C PHE A 38 -0.83 -12.13 0.49
N THR A 39 0.20 -12.81 0.99
CA THR A 39 0.06 -14.14 1.58
C THR A 39 -0.79 -14.07 2.85
N GLU A 40 -1.37 -15.19 3.28
CA GLU A 40 -2.19 -15.25 4.49
C GLU A 40 -1.47 -14.69 5.72
N ASP A 41 -0.16 -14.93 5.82
CA ASP A 41 0.72 -14.53 6.91
C ASP A 41 1.65 -13.36 6.57
N CYS A 42 1.30 -12.55 5.58
CA CYS A 42 2.12 -11.44 5.14
C CYS A 42 2.45 -10.46 6.27
N VAL A 43 3.66 -9.92 6.25
CA VAL A 43 4.10 -8.87 7.17
C VAL A 43 4.15 -7.52 6.45
N PHE A 44 3.46 -6.52 6.97
CA PHE A 44 3.45 -5.16 6.42
C PHE A 44 4.05 -4.18 7.43
N ASP A 45 5.08 -3.45 7.00
CA ASP A 45 5.82 -2.52 7.85
C ASP A 45 5.95 -1.13 7.21
N PHE A 46 5.04 -0.24 7.59
CA PHE A 46 5.07 1.18 7.19
C PHE A 46 5.82 2.05 8.20
N ARG A 47 6.33 1.51 9.31
CA ARG A 47 6.97 2.31 10.38
C ARG A 47 8.16 3.16 9.89
N PRO A 48 9.02 2.72 8.95
CA PRO A 48 10.10 3.57 8.45
C PRO A 48 9.58 4.84 7.77
N ALA A 49 8.59 4.72 6.88
CA ALA A 49 7.91 5.86 6.29
C ALA A 49 7.15 6.68 7.33
N GLY A 50 6.36 6.02 8.20
CA GLY A 50 5.57 6.66 9.24
C GLY A 50 6.40 7.54 10.17
N SER A 51 7.56 7.05 10.63
CA SER A 51 8.48 7.82 11.47
C SER A 51 8.99 9.10 10.79
N LYS A 52 9.18 9.09 9.48
CA LYS A 52 9.62 10.27 8.71
C LYS A 52 8.48 11.25 8.44
N LEU A 53 7.25 10.75 8.40
CA LEU A 53 6.03 11.51 8.10
C LEU A 53 5.27 11.96 9.35
N GLY A 54 5.71 11.57 10.55
CA GLY A 54 4.99 11.84 11.80
C GLY A 54 3.72 10.99 11.96
N ILE A 55 3.61 9.87 11.25
CA ILE A 55 2.44 8.99 11.27
C ILE A 55 2.76 7.76 12.12
N ASP A 56 2.01 7.57 13.19
CA ASP A 56 2.07 6.35 13.99
C ASP A 56 1.20 5.26 13.35
N PHE A 57 1.86 4.25 12.77
CA PHE A 57 1.20 3.12 12.15
C PHE A 57 1.87 1.82 12.60
N ALA A 58 1.09 0.90 13.16
CA ALA A 58 1.61 -0.35 13.66
C ALA A 58 2.11 -1.25 12.53
N LYS A 59 3.16 -2.03 12.80
CA LYS A 59 3.50 -3.17 11.95
C LYS A 59 2.37 -4.19 12.02
N LEU A 60 1.92 -4.67 10.87
CA LEU A 60 0.82 -5.61 10.76
C LEU A 60 1.33 -6.99 10.34
N THR A 61 0.62 -8.02 10.77
CA THR A 61 0.89 -9.41 10.39
C THR A 61 -0.43 -10.10 10.10
N GLY A 62 -0.49 -10.76 8.94
CA GLY A 62 -1.67 -11.44 8.44
C GLY A 62 -2.44 -10.60 7.40
N ARG A 63 -2.84 -11.23 6.29
CA ARG A 63 -3.60 -10.61 5.19
C ARG A 63 -4.80 -9.82 5.69
N GLN A 64 -5.61 -10.46 6.54
CA GLN A 64 -6.85 -9.85 7.02
C GLN A 64 -6.58 -8.60 7.87
N ALA A 65 -5.60 -8.67 8.78
CA ALA A 65 -5.22 -7.51 9.60
C ALA A 65 -4.72 -6.33 8.75
N ILE A 66 -4.00 -6.61 7.66
CA ILE A 66 -3.55 -5.60 6.72
C ILE A 66 -4.73 -4.94 6.01
N VAL A 67 -5.65 -5.74 5.45
CA VAL A 67 -6.83 -5.25 4.73
C VAL A 67 -7.73 -4.42 5.65
N ASP A 68 -8.03 -4.95 6.84
CA ASP A 68 -8.88 -4.30 7.85
C ASP A 68 -8.30 -2.98 8.36
N ALA A 69 -6.98 -2.83 8.33
CA ALA A 69 -6.32 -1.57 8.68
C ALA A 69 -6.29 -0.59 7.51
N LEU A 70 -5.88 -1.02 6.31
CA LEU A 70 -5.61 -0.13 5.19
C LEU A 70 -6.88 0.37 4.50
N ILE A 71 -7.90 -0.48 4.30
CA ILE A 71 -9.13 -0.07 3.60
C ILE A 71 -9.84 1.06 4.35
N PRO A 72 -10.08 0.99 5.67
CA PRO A 72 -10.73 2.10 6.38
C PRO A 72 -9.85 3.34 6.51
N PHE A 73 -8.52 3.18 6.46
CA PHE A 73 -7.53 4.24 6.60
C PHE A 73 -7.40 5.08 5.32
N LEU A 74 -7.27 4.43 4.16
CA LEU A 74 -7.03 5.10 2.87
C LEU A 74 -8.25 5.15 1.96
N GLY A 75 -9.09 4.11 1.94
CA GLY A 75 -10.20 3.98 0.99
C GLY A 75 -11.20 5.15 0.94
N PRO A 76 -11.45 5.90 2.04
CA PRO A 76 -12.31 7.08 1.98
C PRO A 76 -11.67 8.31 1.36
N LEU A 77 -10.33 8.38 1.30
CA LEU A 77 -9.60 9.54 0.75
C LEU A 77 -9.71 9.54 -0.77
N ASP A 78 -9.60 10.71 -1.39
CA ASP A 78 -9.34 10.77 -2.82
C ASP A 78 -7.84 10.47 -2.98
N THR A 79 -7.50 9.24 -3.35
CA THR A 79 -6.11 8.76 -3.41
C THR A 79 -5.75 8.14 -4.76
N SER A 80 -4.47 8.20 -5.09
CA SER A 80 -3.89 7.52 -6.26
C SER A 80 -2.47 7.05 -5.96
N HIS A 81 -2.13 5.84 -6.39
CA HIS A 81 -0.80 5.25 -6.23
C HIS A 81 -0.17 4.91 -7.58
N THR A 82 0.84 5.68 -7.98
CA THR A 82 1.60 5.44 -9.23
C THR A 82 2.84 4.60 -8.93
N VAL A 83 2.88 3.40 -9.50
CA VAL A 83 3.99 2.45 -9.37
C VAL A 83 5.05 2.71 -10.45
N SER A 84 6.33 2.70 -10.08
CA SER A 84 7.44 2.89 -11.03
C SER A 84 8.74 2.22 -10.59
N ASN A 85 9.69 2.13 -11.53
CA ASN A 85 11.07 1.70 -11.30
C ASN A 85 11.20 0.35 -10.58
N ILE A 86 10.33 -0.60 -10.94
CA ILE A 86 10.30 -1.95 -10.38
C ILE A 86 11.58 -2.71 -10.77
N GLN A 87 12.27 -3.26 -9.77
CA GLN A 87 13.41 -4.15 -9.91
C GLN A 87 13.07 -5.48 -9.25
N ILE A 88 13.24 -6.58 -9.98
CA ILE A 88 12.79 -7.92 -9.57
C ILE A 88 13.95 -8.91 -9.72
N GLU A 89 14.21 -9.64 -8.65
CA GLU A 89 15.10 -10.80 -8.62
C GLU A 89 14.28 -12.03 -8.20
N ILE A 90 14.34 -13.11 -8.99
CA ILE A 90 13.54 -14.33 -8.79
C ILE A 90 14.50 -15.47 -8.47
N SER A 91 14.17 -16.23 -7.44
CA SER A 91 14.82 -17.47 -7.04
C SER A 91 13.75 -18.54 -6.82
N ASP A 92 13.52 -19.37 -7.83
CA ASP A 92 12.49 -20.41 -7.88
C ASP A 92 11.08 -19.87 -7.57
N ASP A 93 10.53 -20.25 -6.41
CA ASP A 93 9.21 -19.84 -5.93
C ASP A 93 9.27 -18.65 -4.95
N SER A 94 10.40 -17.97 -4.88
CA SER A 94 10.62 -16.75 -4.09
C SER A 94 11.17 -15.62 -4.95
N ALA A 95 10.91 -14.38 -4.55
CA ALA A 95 11.42 -13.21 -5.23
C ALA A 95 11.60 -12.04 -4.28
N THR A 96 12.52 -11.14 -4.63
CA THR A 96 12.58 -9.79 -4.05
C THR A 96 12.11 -8.78 -5.09
N MET A 97 11.45 -7.74 -4.61
CA MET A 97 11.01 -6.63 -5.45
C MET A 97 11.31 -5.32 -4.73
N TYR A 98 12.09 -4.47 -5.39
CA TYR A 98 12.21 -3.06 -5.05
C TYR A 98 11.39 -2.22 -6.03
N GLY A 99 10.67 -1.22 -5.54
CA GLY A 99 9.90 -0.32 -6.40
C GLY A 99 9.64 1.03 -5.75
N TYR A 100 9.27 2.01 -6.58
CA TYR A 100 8.76 3.29 -6.11
C TYR A 100 7.25 3.32 -6.23
N VAL A 101 6.59 3.90 -5.23
CA VAL A 101 5.17 4.22 -5.27
C VAL A 101 5.00 5.67 -4.88
N MET A 102 4.59 6.48 -5.86
CA MET A 102 4.19 7.85 -5.60
C MET A 102 2.70 7.87 -5.25
N SER A 103 2.40 8.16 -3.99
CA SER A 103 1.03 8.22 -3.50
C SER A 103 0.59 9.67 -3.33
N GLN A 104 -0.56 10.03 -3.86
CA GLN A 104 -1.17 11.33 -3.68
C GLN A 104 -2.49 11.18 -2.94
N HIS A 105 -2.71 12.02 -1.92
CA HIS A 105 -3.89 11.93 -1.06
C HIS A 105 -4.52 13.31 -0.90
N PHE A 106 -5.84 13.34 -0.99
CA PHE A 106 -6.66 14.48 -0.59
C PHE A 106 -7.76 14.01 0.35
N MET A 107 -8.32 14.95 1.11
CA MET A 107 -9.56 14.69 1.84
C MET A 107 -10.69 14.27 0.87
N PRO A 108 -11.67 13.50 1.34
CA PRO A 108 -12.73 12.95 0.49
C PRO A 108 -13.44 14.05 -0.32
N ARG A 109 -13.60 13.84 -1.62
CA ARG A 109 -14.30 14.74 -2.57
C ARG A 109 -13.62 16.12 -2.75
N GLN A 110 -12.33 16.21 -2.44
CA GLN A 110 -11.53 17.43 -2.59
C GLN A 110 -10.48 17.37 -3.69
N GLY A 111 -10.14 16.19 -4.22
CA GLY A 111 -9.02 16.01 -5.16
C GLY A 111 -9.16 16.80 -6.47
N CYS A 112 -10.38 16.96 -6.98
CA CYS A 112 -10.61 17.75 -8.19
C CYS A 112 -10.77 19.27 -7.94
N ARG A 113 -10.74 19.73 -6.68
CA ARG A 113 -10.94 21.15 -6.35
C ARG A 113 -9.60 21.88 -6.38
N ARG A 114 -9.60 23.07 -6.97
CA ARG A 114 -8.39 23.91 -7.07
C ARG A 114 -7.97 24.41 -5.69
N GLY A 115 -6.71 24.24 -5.36
CA GLY A 115 -6.12 24.72 -4.10
C GLY A 115 -6.43 23.85 -2.88
N SER A 116 -7.00 22.65 -3.05
CA SER A 116 -7.16 21.70 -1.96
C SER A 116 -5.80 21.32 -1.36
N GLU A 117 -5.78 21.17 -0.04
CA GLU A 117 -4.65 20.60 0.66
C GLU A 117 -4.46 19.13 0.24
N ASN A 118 -3.20 18.73 0.05
CA ASN A 118 -2.84 17.38 -0.37
C ASN A 118 -1.60 16.88 0.37
N ALA A 119 -1.39 15.58 0.32
CA ALA A 119 -0.11 14.95 0.65
C ALA A 119 0.39 14.20 -0.58
N LEU A 120 1.58 14.56 -1.07
CA LEU A 120 2.28 13.82 -2.12
C LEU A 120 3.50 13.14 -1.49
N LEU A 121 3.53 11.82 -1.55
CA LEU A 121 4.57 11.01 -0.89
C LEU A 121 5.26 10.15 -1.93
N MET A 122 6.59 10.18 -1.95
CA MET A 122 7.37 9.22 -2.71
C MET A 122 7.90 8.14 -1.80
N ASN A 123 7.38 6.94 -1.95
CA ASN A 123 7.69 5.82 -1.09
C ASN A 123 8.54 4.78 -1.85
N ARG A 124 9.43 4.13 -1.13
CA ARG A 124 10.27 3.03 -1.58
C ARG A 124 9.76 1.75 -0.94
N TYR A 125 9.43 0.79 -1.77
CA TYR A 125 8.91 -0.51 -1.36
C TYR A 125 10.04 -1.51 -1.50
N ASP A 126 10.39 -2.16 -0.39
CA ASP A 126 11.31 -3.29 -0.34
C ASP A 126 10.49 -4.50 0.12
N SER A 127 10.35 -5.48 -0.77
CA SER A 127 9.36 -6.55 -0.61
C SER A 127 9.94 -7.92 -0.91
N GLU A 128 9.47 -8.90 -0.15
CA GLU A 128 9.66 -10.33 -0.41
C GLU A 128 8.34 -10.90 -0.92
N LEU A 129 8.39 -11.68 -2.00
CA LEU A 129 7.23 -12.35 -2.58
C LEU A 129 7.46 -13.85 -2.69
N VAL A 130 6.36 -14.59 -2.71
CA VAL A 130 6.36 -16.03 -2.99
C VAL A 130 5.31 -16.38 -4.03
N ARG A 131 5.57 -17.44 -4.80
CA ARG A 131 4.59 -18.04 -5.69
C ARG A 131 3.54 -18.77 -4.85
N ASP A 132 2.27 -18.48 -5.12
CA ASP A 132 1.12 -19.11 -4.49
C ASP A 132 0.10 -19.47 -5.58
N GLY A 133 0.30 -20.69 -6.12
CA GLY A 133 -0.40 -21.19 -7.31
C GLY A 133 0.03 -20.43 -8.57
N GLN A 134 -0.94 -19.83 -9.25
CA GLN A 134 -0.71 -19.06 -10.48
C GLN A 134 -0.37 -17.59 -10.21
N LYS A 135 -0.38 -17.14 -8.95
CA LYS A 135 -0.16 -15.75 -8.58
C LYS A 135 1.09 -15.61 -7.73
N TRP A 136 1.72 -14.44 -7.81
CA TRP A 136 2.71 -14.00 -6.83
C TRP A 136 2.06 -13.09 -5.79
N ARG A 137 2.51 -13.24 -4.54
CA ARG A 137 1.96 -12.49 -3.40
C ARG A 137 3.08 -12.03 -2.48
N PHE A 138 2.91 -10.86 -1.89
CA PHE A 138 3.79 -10.33 -0.86
C PHE A 138 3.77 -11.23 0.37
N LYS A 139 4.96 -11.66 0.76
CA LYS A 139 5.25 -12.26 2.07
C LYS A 139 5.66 -11.19 3.08
N ARG A 140 6.36 -10.17 2.60
CA ARG A 140 6.79 -9.01 3.38
C ARG A 140 6.75 -7.76 2.50
N VAL A 141 6.27 -6.67 3.06
CA VAL A 141 6.37 -5.33 2.47
C VAL A 141 6.93 -4.39 3.53
N THR A 142 8.07 -3.77 3.24
CA THR A 142 8.62 -2.67 4.04
C THR A 142 8.56 -1.41 3.22
N ILE A 143 7.99 -0.35 3.80
CA ILE A 143 7.80 0.94 3.12
C ILE A 143 8.63 1.99 3.83
N ASP A 144 9.53 2.61 3.07
CA ASP A 144 10.28 3.79 3.47
C ASP A 144 9.85 5.01 2.68
N ASN A 145 9.94 6.21 3.27
CA ASN A 145 9.67 7.45 2.55
C ASN A 145 10.98 8.08 2.06
N ALA A 146 11.03 8.40 0.77
CA ALA A 146 12.15 9.11 0.16
C ALA A 146 12.02 10.63 0.32
N TRP A 147 10.81 11.16 0.12
CA TRP A 147 10.45 12.56 0.32
C TRP A 147 8.92 12.72 0.35
N ALA A 148 8.48 13.88 0.84
CA ALA A 148 7.07 14.27 0.87
C ALA A 148 6.90 15.76 0.54
N GLN A 149 5.71 16.10 0.03
CA GLN A 149 5.25 17.47 -0.19
C GLN A 149 3.80 17.61 0.30
N GLY A 150 3.42 18.82 0.71
CA GLY A 150 2.10 19.09 1.26
C GLY A 150 2.00 18.70 2.74
N ASN A 151 0.82 18.24 3.17
CA ASN A 151 0.52 17.93 4.57
C ASN A 151 0.18 16.44 4.78
N PRO A 152 1.16 15.61 5.21
CA PRO A 152 0.94 14.19 5.51
C PRO A 152 -0.14 13.90 6.58
N GLU A 153 -0.48 14.88 7.43
CA GLU A 153 -1.51 14.71 8.46
C GLU A 153 -2.91 14.43 7.89
N ILE A 154 -3.13 14.66 6.58
CA ILE A 154 -4.36 14.23 5.89
C ILE A 154 -4.64 12.73 6.11
N LEU A 155 -3.60 11.91 6.19
CA LEU A 155 -3.73 10.47 6.44
C LEU A 155 -4.29 10.19 7.85
N ASN A 156 -3.97 11.01 8.84
CA ASN A 156 -4.51 10.91 10.20
C ASN A 156 -5.86 11.63 10.37
N ALA A 157 -6.11 12.66 9.57
CA ALA A 157 -7.23 13.57 9.73
C ALA A 157 -8.59 12.86 9.71
N LEU A 158 -8.74 11.82 8.88
CA LEU A 158 -9.98 11.07 8.80
C LEU A 158 -10.26 10.24 10.07
N ALA A 159 -9.21 9.62 10.64
CA ALA A 159 -9.31 8.88 11.90
C ALA A 159 -9.69 9.83 13.06
N ILE A 160 -9.07 11.01 13.10
CA ILE A 160 -9.37 12.06 14.09
C ILE A 160 -10.83 12.55 13.94
N GLN A 161 -11.28 12.86 12.72
CA GLN A 161 -12.65 13.32 12.47
C GLN A 161 -13.68 12.28 12.88
N ARG A 162 -13.45 11.00 12.58
CA ARG A 162 -14.32 9.90 13.00
C ARG A 162 -14.38 9.74 14.51
N ALA A 163 -13.24 9.82 15.20
CA ALA A 163 -13.19 9.76 16.67
C ALA A 163 -13.94 10.92 17.34
N LEU A 164 -13.80 12.14 16.80
CA LEU A 164 -14.53 13.33 17.27
C LEU A 164 -16.04 13.19 17.07
N ALA A 165 -16.48 12.74 15.88
CA ALA A 165 -17.89 12.53 15.58
C ALA A 165 -18.53 11.42 16.46
N ALA A 166 -17.79 10.36 16.78
CA ALA A 166 -18.24 9.30 17.68
C ALA A 166 -18.39 9.79 19.13
N LYS A 167 -17.47 10.64 19.62
CA LYS A 167 -17.58 11.28 20.94
C LYS A 167 -18.79 12.21 21.02
N ALA A 168 -19.10 12.96 19.96
CA ALA A 168 -20.25 13.86 19.92
C ALA A 168 -21.61 13.13 19.90
N LYS A 169 -21.65 11.87 19.44
CA LYS A 169 -22.87 11.05 19.38
C LYS A 169 -23.17 10.25 20.65
N ARG A 170 -22.26 10.17 21.63
CA ARG A 170 -22.54 9.54 22.92
C ARG A 170 -23.37 10.48 23.80
N PRO A 171 -24.61 10.13 24.19
CA PRO A 171 -25.36 10.93 25.14
C PRO A 171 -24.66 10.88 26.52
N LYS A 172 -24.79 11.96 27.29
CA LYS A 172 -24.26 12.08 28.66
C LYS A 172 -24.85 11.02 29.58
#